data_AF-A0A511YNE0-F1
#
_entry.id   AF-A0A511YNE0-F1
#
_cell.length_a   1.000
_cell.length_b   1.000
_cell.length_c   1.000
_cell.angle_alpha   90.00
_cell.angle_beta   90.00
_cell.angle_gamma   90.00
#
_symmetry.space_group_name_H-M   'P 1'
#
loop_
_entity.id
_entity.type
_entity.pdbx_description
1 polymer ?
#
loop_
_entity_poly.entity_id
_entity_poly.type
_entity_poly.pdbx_seq_one_letter_code
_entity_poly.pdbx_strand_id
1 'polypeptide(L)'
;MDDRLLEKKTEAEPVQDSLLLHNFSNIPFYKASYTEKDLPYAGKEHFYISADHLPEIYASLISLHPAYIPDIYSNTQKVVYNRKNDLLELTMKNRHGLVAGDFVMIENKDGIKFESRVEEIPNEFTFAVKNNLPKAYSYFVRGKKINDLKQIDRDELLLVEVRVNQLLYRKVCALESETDFMKNKTVLLEKQIQELKHAVHQLKNKR
;
A
#
# COMPACT_ATOMS: atom_id res chain seq x y z
N MET A 1 -21.54 -28.40 -0.17
CA MET A 1 -21.36 -26.94 -0.31
C MET A 1 -22.17 -26.53 -1.52
N ASP A 2 -22.98 -25.48 -1.41
CA ASP A 2 -23.92 -25.08 -2.45
C ASP A 2 -23.19 -24.33 -3.57
N ASP A 3 -23.04 -24.97 -4.74
CA ASP A 3 -22.38 -24.42 -5.93
C ASP A 3 -23.19 -23.30 -6.63
N ARG A 4 -24.22 -22.75 -5.98
CA ARG A 4 -25.20 -21.83 -6.57
C ARG A 4 -24.94 -20.34 -6.31
N LEU A 5 -23.81 -19.99 -5.68
CA LEU A 5 -23.49 -18.61 -5.28
C LEU A 5 -22.24 -18.03 -5.93
N LEU A 6 -21.58 -18.76 -6.83
CA LEU A 6 -20.37 -18.28 -7.51
C LEU A 6 -20.52 -18.45 -9.02
N GLU A 7 -20.92 -17.38 -9.72
CA GLU A 7 -20.57 -17.25 -11.13
C GLU A 7 -19.06 -17.02 -11.22
N LYS A 8 -18.30 -18.12 -11.23
CA LYS A 8 -16.85 -18.09 -11.45
C LYS A 8 -16.59 -17.81 -12.92
N LYS A 9 -16.72 -16.55 -13.32
CA LYS A 9 -16.29 -16.07 -14.63
C LYS A 9 -14.75 -16.10 -14.65
N THR A 10 -14.21 -17.21 -15.14
CA THR A 10 -12.76 -17.38 -15.25
C THR A 10 -12.32 -16.66 -16.52
N GLU A 11 -12.19 -15.33 -16.44
CA GLU A 11 -11.58 -14.57 -17.52
C GLU A 11 -10.07 -14.73 -17.39
N ALA A 12 -9.46 -15.42 -18.37
CA ALA A 12 -8.02 -15.37 -18.51
C ALA A 12 -7.69 -13.94 -18.95
N GLU A 13 -7.32 -13.07 -18.02
CA GLU A 13 -6.62 -11.85 -18.39
C GLU A 13 -5.17 -12.25 -18.72
N PRO A 14 -4.76 -12.20 -20.00
CA PRO A 14 -3.35 -12.26 -20.31
C PRO A 14 -2.78 -10.89 -19.95
N VAL A 15 -2.61 -10.60 -18.66
CA VAL A 15 -1.63 -9.59 -18.26
C VAL A 15 -0.33 -10.10 -18.87
N GLN A 16 0.15 -9.42 -19.92
CA GLN A 16 1.34 -9.81 -20.63
C GLN A 16 2.46 -9.92 -19.59
N ASP A 17 3.06 -11.09 -19.45
CA ASP A 17 4.04 -11.38 -18.40
C ASP A 17 5.22 -10.37 -18.41
N SER A 18 5.51 -9.75 -19.56
CA SER A 18 6.46 -8.63 -19.68
C SER A 18 6.01 -7.36 -18.97
N LEU A 19 4.72 -7.01 -19.07
CA LEU A 19 4.12 -5.84 -18.42
C LEU A 19 4.10 -6.03 -16.91
N LEU A 20 3.73 -7.23 -16.44
CA LEU A 20 3.71 -7.58 -15.02
C LEU A 20 5.10 -7.40 -14.38
N LEU A 21 6.15 -7.94 -15.02
CA LEU A 21 7.52 -7.82 -14.52
C LEU A 21 8.02 -6.37 -14.51
N HIS A 22 7.72 -5.60 -15.56
CA HIS A 22 8.08 -4.17 -15.63
C HIS A 22 7.38 -3.35 -14.54
N ASN A 23 6.11 -3.62 -14.28
CA ASN A 23 5.33 -2.89 -13.30
C ASN A 23 5.81 -3.19 -11.88
N PHE A 24 6.09 -4.45 -11.55
CA PHE A 24 6.60 -4.84 -10.23
C PHE A 24 8.02 -4.33 -9.95
N SER A 25 8.87 -4.13 -10.97
CA SER A 25 10.20 -3.54 -10.76
C SER A 25 10.17 -2.07 -10.32
N ASN A 26 9.05 -1.38 -10.50
CA ASN A 26 8.91 0.04 -10.21
C ASN A 26 8.17 0.32 -8.89
N ILE A 27 7.82 -0.70 -8.11
CA ILE A 27 7.18 -0.51 -6.80
C ILE A 27 8.20 0.07 -5.81
N PRO A 28 7.96 1.27 -5.26
CA PRO A 28 8.83 1.80 -4.22
C PRO A 28 8.61 1.03 -2.91
N PHE A 29 9.70 0.52 -2.36
CA PHE A 29 9.74 0.02 -0.99
C PHE A 29 10.19 1.12 -0.07
N TYR A 30 9.42 1.33 0.98
CA TYR A 30 9.76 2.26 2.03
C TYR A 30 10.32 1.50 3.22
N LYS A 31 11.23 2.15 3.94
CA LYS A 31 11.85 1.64 5.15
C LYS A 31 11.49 2.55 6.30
N ALA A 32 10.95 1.96 7.37
CA ALA A 32 10.77 2.64 8.64
C ALA A 32 11.55 1.91 9.72
N SER A 33 12.20 2.69 10.57
CA SER A 33 12.81 2.21 11.81
C SER A 33 12.02 2.79 12.96
N TYR A 34 11.34 1.94 13.72
CA TYR A 34 10.66 2.36 14.94
C TYR A 34 11.16 1.53 16.11
N THR A 35 11.26 2.19 17.26
CA THR A 35 11.53 1.56 18.54
C THR A 35 10.22 1.42 19.30
N GLU A 36 9.95 0.23 19.80
CA GLU A 36 8.84 0.05 20.73
C GLU A 36 9.11 0.89 21.98
N LYS A 37 8.11 1.64 22.45
CA LYS A 37 8.26 2.52 23.61
C LYS A 37 8.73 1.77 24.85
N ASP A 38 8.34 0.50 24.96
CA ASP A 38 8.65 -0.37 26.09
C ASP A 38 9.99 -1.12 25.92
N LEU A 39 10.55 -1.15 24.70
CA LEU A 39 11.78 -1.85 24.35
C LEU A 39 12.68 -0.95 23.45
N PRO A 40 13.27 0.13 24.02
CA PRO A 40 13.99 1.14 23.25
C PRO A 40 15.26 0.60 22.54
N TYR A 41 15.77 -0.56 22.97
CA TYR A 41 16.93 -1.22 22.38
C TYR A 41 16.57 -2.28 21.32
N ALA A 42 15.27 -2.58 21.13
CA ALA A 42 14.78 -3.54 20.14
C ALA A 42 14.32 -2.83 18.85
N GLY A 43 15.13 -1.87 18.36
CA GLY A 43 14.85 -1.22 17.09
C GLY A 43 14.84 -2.26 15.97
N LYS A 44 13.70 -2.41 15.30
CA LYS A 44 13.55 -3.30 14.15
C LYS A 44 13.27 -2.48 12.91
N GLU A 45 13.90 -2.88 11.81
CA GLU A 45 13.63 -2.30 10.50
C GLU A 45 12.42 -3.00 9.89
N HIS A 46 11.50 -2.20 9.39
CA HIS A 46 10.30 -2.68 8.71
C HIS A 46 10.24 -2.09 7.31
N PHE A 47 10.10 -2.97 6.33
CA PHE A 47 9.80 -2.59 4.96
C PHE A 47 8.28 -2.55 4.77
N TYR A 48 7.81 -1.56 4.04
CA TYR A 48 6.41 -1.43 3.69
C TYR A 48 6.24 -0.90 2.27
N ILE A 49 5.09 -1.21 1.68
CA ILE A 49 4.67 -0.74 0.36
C ILE A 49 3.54 0.26 0.59
N SER A 50 3.57 1.39 -0.10
CA SER A 50 2.45 2.34 -0.06
C SER A 50 1.29 1.83 -0.93
N ALA A 51 0.09 1.87 -0.37
CA ALA A 51 -1.14 1.58 -1.09
C ALA A 51 -1.41 2.57 -2.24
N ASP A 52 -0.72 3.72 -2.28
CA ASP A 52 -0.92 4.73 -3.32
C ASP A 52 -0.36 4.34 -4.68
N HIS A 53 0.70 3.52 -4.72
CA HIS A 53 1.39 3.13 -5.95
C HIS A 53 0.89 1.81 -6.54
N LEU A 54 0.19 0.98 -5.75
CA LEU A 54 -0.31 -0.31 -6.20
C LEU A 54 -1.40 -0.25 -7.29
N PRO A 55 -2.32 0.73 -7.32
CA PRO A 55 -3.36 0.80 -8.35
C PRO A 55 -2.84 0.96 -9.78
N GLU A 56 -1.67 1.58 -9.96
CA GLU A 56 -1.03 1.74 -11.27
C GLU A 56 -0.56 0.39 -11.84
N ILE A 57 -0.42 -0.61 -10.97
CA ILE A 57 0.16 -1.91 -11.29
C ILE A 57 -0.94 -2.97 -11.34
N TYR A 58 -1.72 -3.05 -10.27
CA TYR A 58 -2.86 -3.95 -10.10
C TYR A 58 -3.94 -3.25 -9.27
N ALA A 59 -4.97 -2.75 -9.95
CA ALA A 59 -6.08 -2.05 -9.30
C ALA A 59 -6.86 -2.95 -8.32
N SER A 60 -6.92 -4.27 -8.56
CA SER A 60 -7.62 -5.23 -7.69
C SER A 60 -7.01 -5.34 -6.30
N LEU A 61 -5.71 -5.05 -6.14
CA LEU A 61 -5.01 -5.14 -4.86
C LEU A 61 -5.46 -4.09 -3.84
N ILE A 62 -6.17 -3.05 -4.26
CA ILE A 62 -6.63 -1.99 -3.38
C ILE A 62 -8.15 -2.02 -3.25
N SER A 63 -8.60 -2.16 -2.01
CA SER A 63 -9.98 -1.92 -1.62
C SER A 63 -10.10 -0.58 -0.90
N LEU A 64 -11.24 0.09 -1.06
CA LEU A 64 -11.56 1.32 -0.36
C LEU A 64 -12.59 1.02 0.72
N HIS A 65 -12.31 1.45 1.94
CA HIS A 65 -13.21 1.27 3.06
C HIS A 65 -13.47 2.56 3.82
N PRO A 66 -14.71 2.78 4.28
CA PRO A 66 -14.99 3.86 5.20
C PRO A 66 -14.39 3.54 6.58
N ALA A 67 -13.64 4.49 7.14
CA ALA A 67 -12.94 4.30 8.40
C ALA A 67 -12.74 5.63 9.14
N TYR A 68 -12.45 5.51 10.44
CA TYR A 68 -12.07 6.63 11.29
C TYR A 68 -10.56 6.66 11.48
N ILE A 69 -9.90 7.65 10.90
CA ILE A 69 -8.46 7.83 11.02
C ILE A 69 -8.12 8.60 12.31
N PRO A 70 -7.00 8.31 12.97
CA PRO A 70 -6.57 9.01 14.18
C PRO A 70 -5.87 10.34 13.84
N ASP A 71 -6.49 11.21 13.04
CA ASP A 71 -5.88 12.46 12.57
C ASP A 71 -5.96 13.62 13.59
N ILE A 72 -6.90 13.54 14.54
CA ILE A 72 -7.01 14.50 15.66
C ILE A 72 -6.43 13.90 16.94
N TYR A 73 -6.84 12.68 17.27
CA TYR A 73 -6.37 11.83 18.37
C TYR A 73 -6.03 12.58 19.67
N SER A 74 -7.01 13.31 20.23
CA SER A 74 -6.77 14.20 21.36
C SER A 74 -8.01 14.43 22.22
N ASN A 75 -7.80 14.81 23.49
CA ASN A 75 -8.89 15.18 24.39
C ASN A 75 -9.32 16.64 24.17
N THR A 76 -10.61 16.91 24.31
CA THR A 76 -11.15 18.26 24.39
C THR A 76 -10.71 18.93 25.68
N GLN A 77 -10.33 20.20 25.62
CA GLN A 77 -10.00 21.04 26.77
C GLN A 77 -11.23 21.67 27.42
N LYS A 78 -12.27 21.93 26.62
CA LYS A 78 -13.49 22.58 27.07
C LYS A 78 -14.70 22.02 26.34
N VAL A 79 -15.77 21.83 27.09
CA VAL A 79 -17.06 21.33 26.60
C VAL A 79 -18.13 22.34 27.03
N VAL A 80 -18.89 22.88 26.07
CA VAL A 80 -19.97 23.84 26.33
C VAL A 80 -21.28 23.30 25.77
N TYR A 81 -22.28 23.17 26.64
CA TYR A 81 -23.62 22.71 26.29
C TYR A 81 -24.50 23.92 25.96
N ASN A 82 -24.68 24.21 24.68
CA ASN A 82 -25.52 25.31 24.21
C ASN A 82 -26.98 24.84 24.05
N ARG A 83 -27.77 25.06 25.10
CA ARG A 83 -29.20 24.68 25.12
C ARG A 83 -30.09 25.48 24.16
N LYS A 84 -29.63 26.64 23.68
CA LYS A 84 -30.45 27.47 22.76
C LYS A 84 -30.52 26.87 21.37
N ASN A 85 -29.40 26.29 20.92
CA ASN A 85 -29.27 25.73 19.57
C ASN A 85 -29.19 24.19 19.58
N ASP A 86 -29.32 23.55 20.74
CA ASP A 86 -29.15 22.10 20.95
C ASP A 86 -27.79 21.57 20.45
N LEU A 87 -26.74 22.38 20.62
CA LEU A 87 -25.38 22.08 20.20
C LEU A 87 -24.44 21.87 21.38
N LEU A 88 -23.45 21.02 21.17
CA LEU A 88 -22.35 20.73 22.07
C LEU A 88 -21.05 21.19 21.42
N GLU A 89 -20.48 22.26 21.96
CA GLU A 89 -19.21 22.82 21.48
C GLU A 89 -18.04 22.13 22.18
N LEU A 90 -17.12 21.62 21.39
CA LEU A 90 -15.93 20.88 21.80
C LEU A 90 -14.70 21.66 21.37
N THR A 91 -13.94 22.17 22.35
CA THR A 91 -12.70 22.90 22.09
C THR A 91 -11.50 21.99 22.30
N MET A 92 -10.62 21.95 21.31
CA MET A 92 -9.40 21.15 21.24
C MET A 92 -8.18 22.01 21.56
N LYS A 93 -7.08 21.39 22.00
CA LYS A 93 -5.79 22.07 22.18
C LYS A 93 -5.13 22.44 20.84
N ASN A 94 -5.24 21.53 19.87
CA ASN A 94 -4.62 21.64 18.55
C ASN A 94 -5.69 21.93 17.50
N ARG A 95 -5.29 22.48 16.36
CA ARG A 95 -6.18 22.68 15.21
C ARG A 95 -6.75 21.33 14.75
N HIS A 96 -8.06 21.26 14.53
CA HIS A 96 -8.72 19.98 14.23
C HIS A 96 -8.88 19.69 12.72
N GLY A 97 -8.82 20.70 11.85
CA GLY A 97 -8.96 20.52 10.39
C GLY A 97 -10.35 20.07 9.89
N LEU A 98 -11.30 19.81 10.80
CA LEU A 98 -12.70 19.52 10.49
C LEU A 98 -13.42 20.67 9.77
N VAL A 99 -14.40 20.30 8.94
CA VAL A 99 -15.38 21.19 8.31
C VAL A 99 -16.81 20.78 8.69
N ALA A 100 -17.76 21.70 8.54
CA ALA A 100 -19.17 21.39 8.75
C ALA A 100 -19.63 20.28 7.79
N GLY A 101 -20.35 19.30 8.32
CA GLY A 101 -20.78 18.10 7.59
C GLY A 101 -19.89 16.88 7.78
N ASP A 102 -18.65 17.04 8.29
CA ASP A 102 -17.78 15.91 8.61
C ASP A 102 -18.41 15.00 9.68
N PHE A 103 -18.10 13.70 9.62
CA PHE A 103 -18.41 12.76 10.70
C PHE A 103 -17.15 12.51 11.52
N VAL A 104 -17.28 12.54 12.84
CA VAL A 104 -16.17 12.34 13.78
C VAL A 104 -16.48 11.23 14.78
N MET A 105 -15.44 10.49 15.15
CA MET A 105 -15.52 9.49 16.21
C MET A 105 -15.09 10.14 17.54
N ILE A 106 -16.03 10.16 18.48
CA ILE A 106 -15.87 10.75 19.80
C ILE A 106 -16.04 9.65 20.85
N GLU A 107 -15.18 9.63 21.85
CA GLU A 107 -15.21 8.65 22.93
C GLU A 107 -15.40 9.35 24.28
N ASN A 108 -16.23 8.79 25.15
CA ASN A 108 -16.35 9.26 26.52
C ASN A 108 -15.25 8.67 27.42
N LYS A 109 -15.23 9.04 28.70
CA LYS A 109 -14.25 8.54 29.67
C LYS A 109 -14.32 7.03 29.92
N ASP A 110 -15.48 6.42 29.66
CA ASP A 110 -15.70 4.98 29.80
C ASP A 110 -15.28 4.21 28.53
N GLY A 111 -14.78 4.89 27.49
CA GLY A 111 -14.37 4.30 26.22
C GLY A 111 -15.52 3.97 25.27
N ILE A 112 -16.74 4.43 25.58
CA ILE A 112 -17.89 4.29 24.69
C ILE A 112 -17.73 5.23 23.50
N LYS A 113 -17.93 4.69 22.30
CA LYS A 113 -17.69 5.36 21.02
C LYS A 113 -18.98 5.88 20.42
N PHE A 114 -18.92 7.11 19.92
CA PHE A 114 -20.05 7.83 19.33
C PHE A 114 -19.62 8.41 17.97
N GLU A 115 -20.37 8.06 16.92
CA GLU A 115 -20.31 8.76 15.64
C GLU A 115 -21.15 10.04 15.76
N SER A 116 -20.55 11.19 15.45
CA SER A 116 -21.23 12.49 15.50
C SER A 116 -20.94 13.31 14.25
N ARG A 117 -21.97 13.95 13.72
CA ARG A 117 -21.83 14.90 12.62
C ARG A 117 -21.44 16.27 13.18
N VAL A 118 -20.47 16.90 12.53
CA VAL A 118 -20.07 18.29 12.80
C VAL A 118 -21.12 19.21 12.19
N GLU A 119 -21.80 19.97 13.04
CA GLU A 119 -22.84 20.91 12.63
C GLU A 119 -22.26 22.29 12.34
N GLU A 120 -21.35 22.78 13.21
CA GLU A 120 -20.74 24.11 13.08
C GLU A 120 -19.25 24.09 13.42
N ILE A 121 -18.49 25.01 12.82
CA ILE A 121 -17.07 25.26 13.14
C ILE A 121 -16.92 26.73 13.59
N PRO A 122 -17.07 27.03 14.89
CA PRO A 122 -16.83 28.37 15.40
C PRO A 122 -15.44 28.92 15.09
N ASN A 123 -14.41 28.08 15.13
CA ASN A 123 -13.02 28.42 14.79
C ASN A 123 -12.17 27.15 14.59
N GLU A 124 -10.89 27.30 14.25
CA GLU A 124 -9.99 26.16 13.94
C GLU A 124 -9.68 25.20 15.11
N PHE A 125 -10.04 25.57 16.34
CA PHE A 125 -9.87 24.78 17.56
C PHE A 125 -11.20 24.31 18.15
N THR A 126 -12.34 24.80 17.67
CA THR A 126 -13.66 24.51 18.24
C THR A 126 -14.60 24.06 17.14
N PHE A 127 -15.23 22.91 17.37
CA PHE A 127 -16.31 22.39 16.53
C PHE A 127 -17.54 22.08 17.40
N ALA A 128 -18.72 22.11 16.78
CA ALA A 128 -19.98 21.80 17.44
C ALA A 128 -20.63 20.57 16.81
N VAL A 129 -21.19 19.71 17.66
CA VAL A 129 -22.00 18.55 17.29
C VAL A 129 -23.36 18.64 17.95
N LYS A 130 -24.32 17.79 17.55
CA LYS A 130 -25.61 17.71 18.25
C LYS A 130 -25.41 17.37 19.73
N ASN A 131 -26.20 18.00 20.61
CA ASN A 131 -26.15 17.76 22.04
C ASN A 131 -26.89 16.47 22.46
N ASN A 132 -26.44 15.33 21.94
CA ASN A 132 -26.97 14.00 22.23
C ASN A 132 -25.95 13.07 22.93
N LEU A 133 -24.76 13.58 23.25
CA LEU A 133 -23.73 12.82 23.95
C LEU A 133 -23.95 12.81 25.48
N PRO A 134 -23.55 11.72 26.18
CA PRO A 134 -23.65 11.67 27.64
C PRO A 134 -22.81 12.76 28.30
N LYS A 135 -23.40 13.56 29.19
CA LYS A 135 -22.72 14.70 29.82
C LYS A 135 -21.35 14.33 30.40
N ALA A 136 -20.31 14.95 29.85
CA ALA A 136 -18.94 14.84 30.30
C ALA A 136 -18.24 16.21 30.33
N TYR A 137 -17.18 16.31 31.14
CA TYR A 137 -16.27 17.46 31.19
C TYR A 137 -15.25 17.46 30.05
N SER A 138 -15.04 16.30 29.43
CA SER A 138 -14.08 16.10 28.33
C SER A 138 -14.49 14.89 27.51
N TYR A 139 -14.25 14.94 26.22
CA TYR A 139 -14.33 13.80 25.31
C TYR A 139 -12.98 13.58 24.62
N PHE A 140 -12.71 12.33 24.25
CA PHE A 140 -11.59 11.99 23.39
C PHE A 140 -12.07 12.01 21.93
N VAL A 141 -11.42 12.80 21.09
CA VAL A 141 -11.74 12.88 19.66
C VAL A 141 -10.69 12.08 18.92
N ARG A 142 -11.10 10.97 18.32
CA ARG A 142 -10.19 10.10 17.56
C ARG A 142 -9.82 10.76 16.23
N GLY A 143 -10.82 11.23 15.49
CA GLY A 143 -10.63 11.85 14.20
C GLY A 143 -11.84 11.71 13.27
N LYS A 144 -11.65 12.11 12.02
CA LYS A 144 -12.73 12.15 11.02
C LYS A 144 -12.96 10.80 10.33
N LYS A 145 -14.19 10.61 9.85
CA LYS A 145 -14.56 9.54 8.93
C LYS A 145 -14.05 9.91 7.54
N ILE A 146 -13.31 8.99 6.93
CA ILE A 146 -12.95 9.03 5.52
C ILE A 146 -13.62 7.85 4.82
N ASN A 147 -13.89 7.98 3.53
CA ASN A 147 -14.56 6.94 2.74
C ASN A 147 -13.59 6.19 1.80
N ASP A 148 -12.35 6.66 1.74
CA ASP A 148 -11.32 6.29 0.78
C ASP A 148 -10.07 5.75 1.48
N LEU A 149 -10.21 5.12 2.66
CA LEU A 149 -9.09 4.42 3.27
C LEU A 149 -8.69 3.26 2.36
N LYS A 150 -7.51 3.36 1.77
CA LYS A 150 -6.93 2.30 0.94
C LYS A 150 -6.44 1.16 1.82
N GLN A 151 -6.98 -0.02 1.58
CA GLN A 151 -6.53 -1.27 2.18
C GLN A 151 -5.92 -2.16 1.11
N ILE A 152 -4.73 -2.68 1.40
CA ILE A 152 -4.03 -3.61 0.53
C ILE A 152 -4.56 -5.02 0.78
N ASP A 153 -5.02 -5.70 -0.26
CA ASP A 153 -5.26 -7.15 -0.23
C ASP A 153 -3.90 -7.88 -0.21
N ARG A 154 -3.52 -8.35 0.98
CA ARG A 154 -2.23 -8.99 1.20
C ARG A 154 -2.19 -10.39 0.60
N ASP A 155 -3.33 -11.08 0.54
CA ASP A 155 -3.39 -12.44 0.03
C ASP A 155 -3.26 -12.42 -1.49
N GLU A 156 -3.96 -11.50 -2.16
CA GLU A 156 -3.79 -11.28 -3.59
C GLU A 156 -2.38 -10.79 -3.92
N LEU A 157 -1.81 -9.86 -3.13
CA LEU A 157 -0.43 -9.40 -3.33
C LEU A 157 0.58 -10.56 -3.29
N LEU A 158 0.42 -11.47 -2.33
CA LEU A 158 1.29 -12.64 -2.20
C LEU A 158 1.16 -13.58 -3.42
N LEU A 159 -0.06 -13.79 -3.92
CA LEU A 159 -0.28 -14.59 -5.12
C LEU A 159 0.39 -13.97 -6.35
N VAL A 160 0.28 -12.64 -6.50
CA VAL A 160 0.94 -11.93 -7.60
C VAL A 160 2.47 -12.02 -7.46
N GLU A 161 3.02 -11.91 -6.24
CA GLU A 161 4.45 -12.09 -5.99
C GLU A 161 4.94 -13.49 -6.42
N VAL A 162 4.20 -14.54 -6.06
CA VAL A 162 4.52 -15.92 -6.48
C VAL A 162 4.52 -16.04 -8.01
N ARG A 163 3.54 -15.43 -8.70
CA ARG A 163 3.48 -15.41 -10.16
C ARG A 163 4.68 -14.68 -10.77
N VAL A 164 5.02 -13.50 -10.25
CA VAL A 164 6.18 -12.70 -10.67
C VAL A 164 7.48 -13.51 -10.54
N ASN A 165 7.68 -14.17 -9.41
CA ASN A 165 8.87 -15.00 -9.16
C ASN A 165 8.97 -16.19 -10.13
N GLN A 166 7.86 -16.85 -10.45
CA GLN A 166 7.85 -17.92 -11.45
C GLN A 166 8.19 -17.43 -12.85
N LEU A 167 7.72 -16.25 -13.23
CA LEU A 167 8.03 -15.63 -14.52
C LEU A 167 9.49 -15.18 -14.60
N LEU A 168 10.02 -14.58 -13.53
CA LEU A 168 11.44 -14.24 -13.42
C LEU A 168 12.30 -15.48 -13.59
N TYR A 169 11.99 -16.56 -12.88
CA TYR A 169 12.72 -17.81 -12.98
C TYR A 169 12.76 -18.36 -14.42
N ARG A 170 11.61 -18.39 -15.11
CA ARG A 170 11.54 -18.83 -16.51
C ARG A 170 12.40 -17.95 -17.44
N LYS A 171 12.37 -16.63 -17.25
CA LYS A 171 13.21 -15.71 -18.03
C LYS A 171 14.70 -15.92 -17.78
N VAL A 172 15.10 -16.11 -16.52
CA VAL A 172 16.50 -16.39 -16.16
C VAL A 172 16.97 -17.68 -16.84
N CYS A 173 16.21 -18.78 -16.72
CA CYS A 173 16.58 -20.04 -17.36
C CYS A 173 16.67 -19.95 -18.90
N ALA A 174 15.78 -19.18 -19.53
CA ALA A 174 15.82 -18.94 -20.97
C ALA A 174 17.08 -18.14 -21.39
N LEU A 175 17.40 -17.08 -20.64
CA LEU A 175 18.60 -16.27 -20.88
C LEU A 175 19.89 -17.06 -20.63
N GLU A 176 19.94 -17.92 -19.61
CA GLU A 176 21.06 -18.82 -19.36
C GLU A 176 21.27 -19.79 -20.53
N SER A 177 20.19 -20.38 -21.03
CA SER A 177 20.23 -21.30 -22.19
C SER A 177 20.71 -20.60 -23.47
N GLU A 178 20.24 -19.38 -23.72
CA GLU A 178 20.68 -18.57 -24.87
C GLU A 178 22.16 -18.19 -24.74
N THR A 179 22.60 -17.82 -23.54
CA THR A 179 23.99 -17.48 -23.24
C THR A 179 24.91 -18.67 -23.49
N ASP A 180 24.52 -19.87 -23.04
CA ASP A 180 25.29 -21.10 -23.25
C ASP A 180 25.33 -21.51 -24.72
N PHE A 181 24.21 -21.36 -25.44
CA PHE A 181 24.17 -21.58 -26.88
C PHE A 181 25.12 -20.63 -27.63
N MET A 182 25.10 -19.34 -27.30
CA MET A 182 25.97 -18.34 -27.91
C MET A 182 27.45 -18.60 -27.58
N LYS A 183 27.79 -18.95 -26.34
CA LYS A 183 29.16 -19.32 -25.94
C LYS A 183 29.68 -20.54 -26.71
N ASN A 184 28.84 -21.56 -26.89
CA ASN A 184 29.21 -22.74 -27.68
C ASN A 184 29.46 -22.37 -29.15
N LYS A 185 28.64 -21.48 -29.71
CA LYS A 185 28.80 -20.99 -31.08
C LYS A 185 30.09 -20.17 -31.24
N THR A 186 30.46 -19.34 -30.27
CA THR A 186 31.72 -18.58 -30.33
C THR A 186 32.93 -19.50 -30.29
N VAL A 187 32.94 -20.50 -29.41
CA VAL A 187 34.03 -21.50 -29.34
C VAL A 187 34.16 -22.26 -30.66
N LEU A 188 33.04 -22.66 -31.28
CA LEU A 188 33.06 -23.34 -32.57
C LEU A 188 33.64 -22.46 -33.68
N LEU A 189 33.21 -21.20 -33.77
CA LEU A 189 33.70 -20.25 -34.76
C LEU A 189 35.18 -19.92 -34.56
N GLU A 190 35.64 -19.76 -33.33
CA GLU A 190 37.05 -19.55 -33.01
C GLU A 190 37.92 -20.72 -33.48
N LYS A 191 37.46 -21.96 -33.28
CA LYS A 191 38.13 -23.16 -33.77
C LYS A 191 38.20 -23.18 -35.29
N GLN A 192 37.09 -22.89 -35.98
CA GLN A 192 37.07 -22.82 -37.45
C GLN A 192 38.01 -21.73 -37.99
N ILE A 193 38.08 -20.57 -37.33
CA ILE A 193 39.00 -19.49 -37.68
C ILE A 193 40.46 -19.94 -37.51
N GLN A 194 40.80 -20.66 -36.44
CA GLN A 194 42.15 -21.20 -36.24
C GLN A 194 42.53 -22.23 -37.32
N GLU A 195 41.63 -23.15 -37.65
CA GLU A 195 41.85 -24.15 -38.70
C GLU A 195 42.08 -23.49 -40.07
N LEU A 196 41.25 -22.50 -40.42
CA LEU A 196 41.42 -21.72 -41.65
C LEU A 196 42.73 -20.93 -41.67
N LYS A 197 43.10 -20.27 -40.57
CA LYS A 197 44.39 -19.57 -40.46
C LYS A 197 45.57 -20.51 -40.69
N HIS A 198 45.52 -21.70 -40.11
CA HIS A 198 46.55 -22.71 -40.28
C HIS A 198 46.62 -23.20 -41.74
N ALA A 199 45.47 -23.49 -42.37
CA ALA A 199 45.40 -23.89 -43.77
C ALA A 199 45.95 -22.82 -44.72
N VAL A 200 45.60 -21.54 -44.50
CA VAL A 200 46.15 -20.41 -45.27
C VAL A 200 47.66 -20.28 -45.09
N HIS A 201 48.17 -20.45 -43.86
CA HIS A 201 49.60 -20.40 -43.60
C HIS A 201 50.36 -21.52 -44.35
N GLN A 202 49.82 -22.73 -44.36
CA GLN A 202 50.40 -23.85 -45.12
C GLN A 202 50.39 -23.62 -46.63
N LEU A 203 49.33 -23.03 -47.18
CA LEU A 203 49.26 -22.68 -48.61
C LEU A 203 50.25 -21.58 -48.99
N LYS A 204 50.49 -20.63 -48.08
CA LYS A 204 51.42 -19.52 -48.31
C LYS A 204 52.88 -19.96 -48.29
N ASN A 205 53.23 -20.96 -47.49
CA ASN A 205 54.58 -21.53 -47.41
C ASN A 205 54.89 -22.58 -48.49
N LYS A 206 53.90 -22.99 -49.29
CA LYS A 206 54.06 -23.94 -50.42
C LYS A 206 54.23 -23.25 -51.78
N ARG A 207 54.14 -21.92 -51.84
CA ARG A 207 54.46 -21.09 -53.00
C ARG A 207 55.82 -20.44 -52.80
#